data_AF-A0A6L9U9S2-F1
#
_entry.id   AF-A0A6L9U9S2-F1
#
_cell.length_a   1.000
_cell.length_b   1.000
_cell.length_c   1.000
_cell.angle_alpha   90.00
_cell.angle_beta   90.00
_cell.angle_gamma   90.00
#
_symmetry.space_group_name_H-M   'P 1'
#
loop_
_entity.id
_entity.type
_entity.pdbx_description
1 polymer ?
#
loop_
_entity_poly.entity_id
_entity_poly.type
_entity_poly.pdbx_seq_one_letter_code
_entity_poly.pdbx_strand_id
1 'polypeptide(L)'
;MPYVSLMVAMEKKVAPIAKPKHQLQKTYLREWRRLRGISQEKAAVELNVSRPLLSQIENAKSPYTQRLLERASEVYGCTPTELLCGPKHSFDFDLLFRVVVSIEESAAKLELSSRVSPQHKAKAIIELYKFGSTNDSRPPTPEQAIEFLSRAQSH
;
A
#
# COMPACT_ATOMS: atom_id res chain seq x y z
N MET A 1 -70.00 -12.98 34.13
CA MET A 1 -69.33 -12.78 32.82
C MET A 1 -67.87 -13.24 32.95
N PRO A 2 -67.51 -14.45 32.51
CA PRO A 2 -66.14 -14.98 32.61
C PRO A 2 -65.45 -14.83 31.24
N TYR A 3 -64.64 -13.81 31.02
CA TYR A 3 -63.88 -13.67 29.76
C TYR A 3 -62.61 -12.82 29.91
N VAL A 4 -61.80 -13.08 30.95
CA VAL A 4 -60.49 -12.41 31.11
C VAL A 4 -59.38 -13.42 31.42
N SER A 5 -59.40 -14.58 30.75
CA SER A 5 -58.44 -15.68 31.02
C SER A 5 -57.53 -16.06 29.85
N LEU A 6 -57.45 -15.29 28.75
CA LEU A 6 -56.70 -15.77 27.56
C LEU A 6 -55.84 -14.75 26.82
N MET A 7 -55.32 -13.71 27.47
CA MET A 7 -54.30 -12.84 26.86
C MET A 7 -53.16 -12.48 27.82
N VAL A 8 -52.59 -13.46 28.50
CA VAL A 8 -51.17 -13.36 28.88
C VAL A 8 -50.39 -13.76 27.64
N ALA A 9 -50.07 -12.74 26.83
CA ALA A 9 -49.27 -12.89 25.62
C ALA A 9 -47.98 -13.65 25.96
N MET A 10 -47.82 -14.82 25.34
CA MET A 10 -46.58 -15.58 25.34
C MET A 10 -45.51 -14.73 24.65
N GLU A 11 -44.78 -13.95 25.44
CA GLU A 11 -43.62 -13.18 24.99
C GLU A 11 -42.50 -14.18 24.63
N LYS A 12 -42.48 -14.56 23.34
CA LYS A 12 -41.54 -15.53 22.78
C LYS A 12 -40.14 -14.92 22.87
N LYS A 13 -39.35 -15.28 23.89
CA LYS A 13 -37.93 -14.92 24.00
C LYS A 13 -37.19 -15.51 22.78
N VAL A 14 -37.01 -14.72 21.74
CA VAL A 14 -36.25 -15.13 20.55
C VAL A 14 -34.78 -15.21 20.95
N ALA A 15 -34.20 -16.41 20.87
CA ALA A 15 -32.78 -16.61 21.09
C ALA A 15 -31.97 -15.74 20.12
N PRO A 16 -30.85 -15.13 20.54
CA PRO A 16 -30.08 -14.23 19.69
C PRO A 16 -29.63 -14.96 18.42
N ILE A 17 -30.06 -14.46 17.26
CA ILE A 17 -29.65 -14.96 15.96
C ILE A 17 -28.15 -14.73 15.81
N ALA A 18 -27.38 -15.80 15.64
CA ALA A 18 -25.96 -15.71 15.41
C ALA A 18 -25.70 -14.93 14.10
N LYS A 19 -24.93 -13.84 14.19
CA LYS A 19 -24.55 -13.05 13.01
C LYS A 19 -23.74 -13.93 12.04
N PRO A 20 -23.94 -13.80 10.73
CA PRO A 20 -23.16 -14.53 9.74
C PRO A 20 -21.68 -14.19 9.89
N LYS A 21 -20.82 -15.22 9.87
CA LYS A 21 -19.38 -15.05 9.93
C LYS A 21 -18.88 -14.59 8.57
N HIS A 22 -18.53 -13.31 8.45
CA HIS A 22 -17.87 -12.80 7.25
C HIS A 22 -16.43 -13.32 7.18
N GLN A 23 -16.02 -13.80 6.00
CA GLN A 23 -14.62 -14.11 5.74
C GLN A 23 -13.86 -12.81 5.48
N LEU A 24 -12.83 -12.55 6.28
CA LEU A 24 -11.97 -11.39 6.07
C LEU A 24 -10.98 -11.66 4.94
N GLN A 25 -10.67 -10.62 4.18
CA GLN A 25 -9.67 -10.69 3.13
C GLN A 25 -8.25 -10.69 3.72
N LYS A 26 -7.31 -11.25 2.96
CA LYS A 26 -5.89 -11.21 3.30
C LYS A 26 -5.40 -9.74 3.38
N THR A 27 -4.52 -9.48 4.34
CA THR A 27 -3.73 -8.24 4.44
C THR A 27 -2.24 -8.54 4.30
N TYR A 28 -1.40 -7.50 4.33
CA TYR A 28 0.06 -7.59 4.20
C TYR A 28 0.80 -7.19 5.49
N LEU A 29 0.10 -7.14 6.63
CA LEU A 29 0.67 -6.80 7.94
C LEU A 29 1.87 -7.71 8.29
N ARG A 30 1.75 -9.01 8.06
CA ARG A 30 2.79 -10.00 8.37
C ARG A 30 4.01 -9.83 7.46
N GLU A 31 3.77 -9.58 6.19
CA GLU A 31 4.79 -9.36 5.16
C GLU A 31 5.61 -8.11 5.50
N TRP A 32 4.95 -6.99 5.77
CA TRP A 32 5.62 -5.74 6.16
C TRP A 32 6.41 -5.87 7.46
N ARG A 33 5.83 -6.53 8.47
CA ARG A 33 6.55 -6.81 9.73
C ARG A 33 7.84 -7.61 9.48
N ARG A 34 7.77 -8.65 8.64
CA ARG A 34 8.92 -9.49 8.28
C ARG A 34 9.97 -8.73 7.47
N LEU A 35 9.54 -7.89 6.52
CA LEU A 35 10.43 -7.03 5.74
C LEU A 35 11.23 -6.08 6.64
N ARG A 36 10.64 -5.63 7.75
CA ARG A 36 11.33 -4.79 8.75
C ARG A 36 12.12 -5.58 9.80
N GLY A 37 12.13 -6.92 9.73
CA GLY A 37 12.84 -7.76 10.70
C GLY A 37 12.26 -7.70 12.11
N ILE A 38 10.99 -7.32 12.28
CA ILE A 38 10.36 -7.16 13.60
C ILE A 38 9.70 -8.50 14.02
N SER A 39 9.98 -8.97 15.24
CA SER A 39 9.31 -10.16 15.78
C SER A 39 7.83 -9.88 16.06
N GLN A 40 7.00 -10.93 16.08
CA GLN A 40 5.56 -10.75 16.34
C GLN A 40 5.32 -10.26 17.77
N GLU A 41 6.14 -10.69 18.73
CA GLU A 41 6.15 -10.24 20.11
C GLU A 41 6.46 -8.75 20.21
N LYS A 42 7.53 -8.30 19.55
CA LYS A 42 7.91 -6.88 19.56
C LYS A 42 6.84 -6.03 18.90
N ALA A 43 6.32 -6.46 17.75
CA ALA A 43 5.23 -5.76 17.09
C ALA A 43 3.97 -5.68 17.97
N ALA A 44 3.61 -6.74 18.68
CA ALA A 44 2.45 -6.72 19.57
C ALA A 44 2.58 -5.64 20.66
N VAL A 45 3.78 -5.50 21.24
CA VAL A 45 4.09 -4.44 22.21
C VAL A 45 3.95 -3.05 21.57
N GLU A 46 4.58 -2.82 20.42
CA GLU A 46 4.55 -1.52 19.71
C GLU A 46 3.14 -1.11 19.24
N LEU A 47 2.32 -2.11 18.89
CA LEU A 47 0.93 -1.94 18.46
C LEU A 47 -0.07 -1.90 19.63
N ASN A 48 0.41 -2.09 20.86
CA ASN A 48 -0.40 -2.15 22.07
C ASN A 48 -1.56 -3.17 21.99
N VAL A 49 -1.24 -4.39 21.52
CA VAL A 49 -2.16 -5.52 21.45
C VAL A 49 -1.50 -6.78 21.99
N SER A 50 -2.31 -7.81 22.31
CA SER A 50 -1.74 -9.10 22.67
C SER A 50 -1.15 -9.80 21.44
N ARG A 51 -0.05 -10.54 21.62
CA ARG A 51 0.55 -11.34 20.54
C ARG A 51 -0.45 -12.32 19.89
N PRO A 52 -1.31 -13.06 20.65
CA PRO A 52 -2.33 -13.90 20.05
C PRO A 52 -3.31 -13.11 19.17
N LEU A 53 -3.75 -11.92 19.61
CA LEU A 53 -4.62 -11.07 18.81
C LEU A 53 -3.93 -10.63 17.51
N LEU A 54 -2.68 -10.16 17.60
CA LEU A 54 -1.90 -9.80 16.41
C LEU A 54 -1.79 -10.98 15.44
N SER A 55 -1.55 -12.20 15.94
CA SER A 55 -1.52 -13.40 15.11
C SER A 55 -2.87 -13.67 14.43
N GLN A 56 -4.01 -13.49 15.11
CA GLN A 56 -5.32 -13.64 14.47
C GLN A 56 -5.53 -12.57 13.38
N ILE A 57 -5.14 -11.32 13.63
CA ILE A 57 -5.27 -10.22 12.67
C ILE A 57 -4.39 -10.46 11.43
N GLU A 58 -3.13 -10.84 11.62
CA GLU A 58 -2.18 -11.16 10.53
C GLU A 58 -2.63 -12.32 9.65
N ASN A 59 -3.48 -13.21 10.17
CA ASN A 59 -4.01 -14.36 9.44
C ASN A 59 -5.48 -14.17 9.01
N ALA A 60 -6.00 -12.93 9.01
CA ALA A 60 -7.37 -12.60 8.62
C ALA A 60 -8.46 -13.36 9.41
N LYS A 61 -8.17 -13.70 10.67
CA LYS A 61 -9.10 -14.37 11.60
C LYS A 61 -9.78 -13.41 12.57
N SER A 62 -9.23 -12.20 12.73
CA SER A 62 -9.79 -11.13 13.55
C SER A 62 -9.71 -9.81 12.78
N PRO A 63 -10.72 -8.93 12.87
CA PRO A 63 -10.70 -7.65 12.19
C PRO A 63 -9.60 -6.76 12.76
N TYR A 64 -9.02 -5.92 11.89
CA TYR A 64 -8.18 -4.80 12.33
C TYR A 64 -9.06 -3.61 12.73
N THR A 65 -8.46 -2.66 13.46
CA THR A 65 -9.03 -1.33 13.70
C THR A 65 -8.22 -0.29 12.94
N GLN A 66 -8.81 0.89 12.71
CA GLN A 66 -8.09 2.01 12.11
C GLN A 66 -6.82 2.35 12.90
N ARG A 67 -6.92 2.46 14.24
CA ARG A 67 -5.78 2.74 15.12
C ARG A 67 -4.66 1.71 14.98
N LEU A 68 -4.99 0.43 14.81
CA LEU A 68 -3.99 -0.62 14.60
C LEU A 68 -3.28 -0.45 13.25
N LEU A 69 -4.02 -0.13 12.18
CA LEU A 69 -3.43 0.08 10.86
C LEU A 69 -2.53 1.31 10.84
N GLU A 70 -2.98 2.43 11.41
CA GLU A 70 -2.19 3.66 11.51
C GLU A 70 -0.91 3.41 12.31
N ARG A 71 -1.02 2.80 13.49
CA ARG A 71 0.16 2.47 14.30
C ARG A 71 1.10 1.48 13.61
N ALA A 72 0.56 0.47 12.94
CA ALA A 72 1.37 -0.48 12.17
C ALA A 72 2.07 0.19 11.00
N SER A 73 1.45 1.18 10.36
CA SER A 73 2.06 1.94 9.27
C SER A 73 3.28 2.72 9.74
N GLU A 74 3.21 3.33 10.94
CA GLU A 74 4.34 3.99 11.59
C GLU A 74 5.46 2.99 11.95
N VAL A 75 5.11 1.90 12.65
CA VAL A 75 6.08 0.91 13.13
C VAL A 75 6.75 0.16 11.97
N TYR A 76 6.01 -0.09 10.89
CA TYR A 76 6.52 -0.81 9.72
C TYR A 76 7.05 0.11 8.63
N GLY A 77 6.97 1.43 8.80
CA GLY A 77 7.47 2.41 7.83
C GLY A 77 6.84 2.26 6.44
N CYS A 78 5.52 2.17 6.38
CA CYS A 78 4.74 2.11 5.15
C CYS A 78 3.42 2.88 5.32
N THR A 79 2.56 2.90 4.31
CA THR A 79 1.24 3.52 4.39
C THR A 79 0.15 2.51 4.81
N PRO A 80 -0.96 2.96 5.43
CA PRO A 80 -2.09 2.07 5.73
C PRO A 80 -2.64 1.33 4.50
N THR A 81 -2.62 1.97 3.32
CA THR A 81 -3.01 1.34 2.06
C THR A 81 -2.10 0.16 1.71
N GLU A 82 -0.79 0.29 1.90
CA GLU A 82 0.16 -0.79 1.62
C GLU A 82 0.02 -1.98 2.57
N LEU A 83 -0.49 -1.75 3.79
CA LEU A 83 -0.83 -2.84 4.71
C LEU A 83 -2.04 -3.64 4.22
N LEU A 84 -2.95 -3.03 3.47
CA LEU A 84 -4.17 -3.66 2.97
C LEU A 84 -3.99 -4.26 1.56
N CYS A 85 -3.30 -3.54 0.67
CA CYS A 85 -3.18 -3.89 -0.74
C CYS A 85 -1.81 -4.47 -1.12
N GLY A 86 -0.84 -4.46 -0.19
CA GLY A 86 0.54 -4.86 -0.45
C GLY A 86 1.42 -3.69 -0.86
N PRO A 87 2.75 -3.90 -0.98
CA PRO A 87 3.67 -2.85 -1.35
C PRO A 87 3.24 -2.17 -2.66
N LYS A 88 3.22 -0.83 -2.67
CA LYS A 88 3.02 -0.01 -3.87
C LYS A 88 4.28 -0.07 -4.74
N HIS A 89 4.62 -1.25 -5.21
CA HIS A 89 5.55 -1.43 -6.31
C HIS A 89 4.97 -2.50 -7.24
N SER A 90 3.77 -2.25 -7.76
CA SER A 90 3.56 -2.64 -9.15
C SER A 90 4.58 -1.80 -9.93
N PHE A 91 5.65 -2.44 -10.37
CA PHE A 91 6.55 -1.83 -11.33
C PHE A 91 5.68 -1.39 -12.50
N ASP A 92 5.50 -0.08 -12.67
CA ASP A 92 4.60 0.46 -13.68
C ASP A 92 5.38 0.46 -14.99
N PHE A 93 5.29 -0.67 -15.70
CA PHE A 93 5.98 -0.88 -16.96
C PHE A 93 5.54 0.14 -18.01
N ASP A 94 4.30 0.64 -17.94
CA ASP A 94 3.80 1.66 -18.86
C ASP A 94 4.42 3.03 -18.55
N LEU A 95 4.56 3.39 -17.27
CA LEU A 95 5.31 4.57 -16.86
C LEU A 95 6.79 4.45 -17.22
N LEU A 96 7.43 3.30 -16.96
CA LEU A 96 8.83 3.07 -17.33
C LEU A 96 9.02 3.23 -18.84
N PHE A 97 8.16 2.60 -19.64
CA PHE A 97 8.21 2.72 -21.10
C PHE A 97 8.14 4.19 -21.53
N ARG A 98 7.18 4.95 -21.00
CA ARG A 98 7.02 6.38 -21.31
C ARG A 98 8.24 7.22 -20.89
N VAL A 99 8.81 6.94 -19.71
CA VAL A 99 10.04 7.59 -19.21
C VAL A 99 11.21 7.33 -20.15
N VAL A 100 11.42 6.07 -20.55
CA VAL A 100 12.52 5.67 -21.44
C VAL A 100 12.36 6.35 -22.81
N VAL A 101 11.17 6.30 -23.40
CA VAL A 101 10.88 6.95 -24.68
C VAL A 101 11.14 8.46 -24.60
N SER A 102 10.64 9.12 -23.55
CA SER A 102 10.82 10.57 -23.38
C SER A 102 12.29 10.98 -23.27
N ILE A 103 13.09 10.20 -22.54
CA ILE A 103 14.53 10.44 -22.42
C ILE A 103 15.27 10.21 -23.73
N GLU A 104 14.95 9.15 -24.47
CA GLU A 104 15.59 8.87 -25.76
C GLU A 104 15.20 9.91 -26.83
N GLU A 105 13.94 10.32 -26.89
CA GLU A 105 13.49 11.39 -27.78
C GLU A 105 14.18 12.73 -27.47
N SER A 106 14.33 13.05 -26.18
CA SER A 106 15.01 14.27 -25.74
C SER A 106 16.50 14.24 -26.04
N ALA A 107 17.14 13.08 -25.85
CA ALA A 107 18.54 12.89 -26.22
C ALA A 107 18.77 13.01 -27.73
N ALA A 108 17.85 12.49 -28.55
CA ALA A 108 17.89 12.60 -30.00
C ALA A 108 17.68 14.04 -30.48
N LYS A 109 16.68 14.75 -29.94
CA LYS A 109 16.40 16.16 -30.30
C LYS A 109 17.55 17.11 -30.01
N LEU A 110 18.31 16.83 -28.97
CA LEU A 110 19.43 17.66 -28.53
C LEU A 110 20.78 17.22 -29.13
N GLU A 111 20.78 16.24 -30.06
CA GLU A 111 21.99 15.60 -30.59
C GLU A 111 22.94 15.08 -29.49
N LEU A 112 22.39 14.83 -28.31
CA LEU A 112 23.11 14.41 -27.10
C LEU A 112 23.30 12.90 -27.07
N SER A 113 22.69 12.16 -28.00
CA SER A 113 22.78 10.69 -28.11
C SER A 113 24.20 10.15 -28.10
N SER A 114 25.16 10.90 -28.64
CA SER A 114 26.59 10.58 -28.70
C SER A 114 27.40 11.15 -27.53
N ARG A 115 26.84 12.09 -26.76
CA ARG A 115 27.51 12.81 -25.66
C ARG A 115 27.12 12.28 -24.28
N VAL A 116 25.94 11.66 -24.12
CA VAL A 116 25.49 11.09 -22.85
C VAL A 116 25.87 9.62 -22.77
N SER A 117 26.72 9.27 -21.79
CA SER A 117 27.05 7.88 -21.52
C SER A 117 25.80 7.06 -21.14
N PRO A 118 25.77 5.75 -21.38
CA PRO A 118 24.68 4.87 -20.95
C PRO A 118 24.36 4.95 -19.45
N GLN A 119 25.38 5.18 -18.61
CA GLN A 119 25.24 5.27 -17.15
C GLN A 119 24.43 6.51 -16.73
N HIS A 120 24.77 7.68 -17.28
CA HIS A 120 24.01 8.92 -17.03
C HIS A 120 22.57 8.84 -17.55
N LYS A 121 22.34 8.19 -18.70
CA LYS A 121 20.97 7.93 -19.20
C LYS A 121 20.18 7.05 -18.23
N ALA A 122 20.77 5.95 -17.76
CA ALA A 122 20.12 5.05 -16.80
C ALA A 122 19.79 5.77 -15.49
N LYS A 123 20.68 6.63 -15.00
CA LYS A 123 20.45 7.46 -13.80
C LYS A 123 19.25 8.41 -14.00
N ALA A 124 19.18 9.10 -15.14
CA ALA A 124 18.05 9.97 -15.46
C ALA A 124 16.72 9.21 -15.58
N ILE A 125 16.73 8.01 -16.19
CA ILE A 125 15.55 7.12 -16.26
C ILE A 125 15.06 6.75 -14.86
N ILE A 126 15.97 6.35 -13.98
CA ILE A 126 15.62 5.95 -12.61
C ILE A 126 15.06 7.15 -11.82
N GLU A 127 15.65 8.33 -11.94
CA GLU A 127 15.18 9.53 -11.25
C GLU A 127 13.81 9.98 -11.75
N LEU A 128 13.60 10.03 -13.07
CA LEU A 128 12.32 10.43 -13.66
C LEU A 128 11.21 9.42 -13.35
N TYR A 129 11.53 8.11 -13.36
CA TYR A 129 10.59 7.06 -12.97
C TYR A 129 10.20 7.16 -11.49
N LYS A 130 11.15 7.43 -10.59
CA LYS A 130 10.87 7.66 -9.16
C LYS A 130 10.00 8.90 -8.95
N PHE A 131 10.22 9.96 -9.72
CA PHE A 131 9.41 11.17 -9.69
C PHE A 131 7.96 10.89 -10.13
N GLY A 132 7.76 10.22 -11.27
CA GLY A 132 6.42 9.86 -11.75
C GLY A 132 5.69 8.88 -10.81
N SER A 133 6.42 7.91 -10.25
CA SER A 133 5.86 6.91 -9.33
C SER A 133 5.37 7.50 -8.00
N THR A 134 5.86 8.69 -7.61
CA THR A 134 5.53 9.32 -6.33
C THR A 134 4.47 10.40 -6.42
N ASN A 135 4.30 11.06 -7.58
CA ASN A 135 3.51 12.28 -7.67
C ASN A 135 2.27 12.23 -8.59
N ASP A 136 2.21 11.41 -9.63
CA ASP A 136 1.08 11.46 -10.56
C ASP A 136 1.17 10.33 -11.60
N SER A 137 0.05 9.68 -11.94
CA SER A 137 -0.01 8.67 -13.02
C SER A 137 0.14 9.29 -14.43
N ARG A 138 0.15 10.62 -14.50
CA ARG A 138 0.33 11.40 -15.74
C ARG A 138 1.76 11.24 -16.28
N PRO A 139 1.93 11.13 -17.61
CA PRO A 139 3.24 10.97 -18.21
C PRO A 139 4.13 12.20 -17.96
N PRO A 140 5.44 12.02 -17.73
CA PRO A 140 6.36 13.13 -17.59
C PRO A 140 6.40 13.94 -18.90
N THR A 141 6.40 15.26 -18.74
CA THR A 141 6.47 16.20 -19.88
C THR A 141 7.88 16.20 -20.49
N PRO A 142 8.02 16.56 -21.78
CA PRO A 142 9.33 16.69 -22.41
C PRO A 142 10.25 17.68 -21.69
N GLU A 143 9.72 18.77 -21.12
CA GLU A 143 10.53 19.73 -20.36
C GLU A 143 11.14 19.10 -19.09
N GLN A 144 10.36 18.27 -18.38
CA GLN A 144 10.85 17.56 -17.20
C GLN A 144 11.96 16.56 -17.56
N ALA A 145 11.81 15.81 -18.66
CA ALA A 145 12.84 14.88 -19.10
C ALA A 145 14.18 15.58 -19.40
N ILE A 146 14.13 16.77 -20.01
CA ILE A 146 15.32 17.60 -20.28
C ILE A 146 15.97 18.06 -18.98
N GLU A 147 15.19 18.51 -17.99
CA GLU A 147 15.72 18.94 -16.70
C GLU A 147 16.48 17.82 -15.97
N PHE A 148 15.91 16.62 -15.91
CA PHE A 148 16.56 15.47 -15.28
C PHE A 148 17.83 15.02 -16.04
N LEU A 149 17.81 15.05 -17.37
CA LEU A 149 18.99 14.80 -18.20
C LEU A 149 20.13 15.78 -17.91
N SER A 150 19.80 17.06 -17.72
CA SER A 150 20.76 18.13 -17.42
C SER A 150 21.44 17.93 -16.05
N ARG A 151 20.66 17.55 -15.04
CA ARG A 151 21.15 17.30 -13.68
C ARG A 151 22.05 16.07 -13.61
N ALA A 152 21.71 15.02 -14.36
CA ALA A 152 22.47 13.77 -14.38
C ALA A 152 23.89 13.91 -14.97
N GLN A 153 24.16 14.95 -15.77
CA GLN A 153 25.49 15.25 -16.33
C GLN A 153 26.38 16.08 -15.38
N SER A 154 25.80 16.72 -14.36
CA SER A 154 26.51 17.64 -13.46
C SER A 154 27.14 16.95 -12.24
N HIS A 155 27.02 15.61 -12.14
CA HIS A 155 27.48 14.75 -11.05
C HIS A 155 28.17 13.52 -11.58
#